data_AF-A0A1G0K984-F1
#
_entry.id   AF-A0A1G0K984-F1
#
_cell.length_a   1.000
_cell.length_b   1.000
_cell.length_c   1.000
_cell.angle_alpha   90.00
_cell.angle_beta   90.00
_cell.angle_gamma   90.00
#
_symmetry.space_group_name_H-M   'P 1'
#
loop_
_entity.id
_entity.type
_entity.pdbx_description
1 polymer ?
#
loop_
_entity_poly.entity_id
_entity_poly.type
_entity_poly.pdbx_seq_one_letter_code
_entity_poly.pdbx_strand_id
1 'polypeptide(L)'
;MTQDIAKKEALLINFKSDTLTTVSRGTLRNVAKALGFSETQAVHFALARLRAEALSGDSDDYPPLTKAQLSAIRERQPKRKGRVLSTLLK
;
A
#
# COMPACT_ATOMS: atom_id res chain seq x y z
N MET A 1 -11.50 -15.81 -14.56
CA MET A 1 -11.82 -15.10 -13.31
C MET A 1 -11.63 -16.07 -12.17
N THR A 2 -10.37 -16.35 -11.85
CA THR A 2 -9.95 -17.33 -10.85
C THR A 2 -10.13 -16.69 -9.48
N GLN A 3 -11.19 -17.10 -8.78
CA GLN A 3 -11.32 -16.83 -7.35
C GLN A 3 -10.25 -17.66 -6.66
N ASP A 4 -9.17 -17.01 -6.24
CA ASP A 4 -8.21 -17.56 -5.30
C ASP A 4 -9.00 -17.89 -4.03
N ILE A 5 -9.07 -19.17 -3.67
CA ILE A 5 -9.71 -19.59 -2.43
C ILE A 5 -8.75 -19.16 -1.34
N ALA A 6 -8.86 -17.89 -0.94
CA ALA A 6 -8.01 -17.26 0.04
C ALA A 6 -7.98 -18.17 1.27
N LYS A 7 -6.80 -18.74 1.53
CA LYS A 7 -6.51 -19.49 2.75
C LYS A 7 -7.04 -18.64 3.91
N LYS A 8 -7.78 -19.25 4.84
CA LYS A 8 -8.24 -18.55 6.04
C LYS A 8 -7.03 -18.09 6.85
N GLU A 9 -6.62 -16.85 6.64
CA GLU A 9 -5.58 -16.17 7.40
C GLU A 9 -6.21 -15.65 8.69
N ALA A 10 -5.99 -16.38 9.79
CA ALA A 10 -6.48 -15.99 11.10
C ALA A 10 -5.40 -15.21 11.86
N LEU A 11 -5.73 -13.99 12.26
CA LEU A 11 -4.90 -13.18 13.17
C LEU A 11 -5.40 -13.34 14.60
N LEU A 12 -4.57 -13.88 15.49
CA LEU A 12 -4.85 -13.93 16.92
C LEU A 12 -4.43 -12.61 17.57
N ILE A 13 -5.39 -11.90 18.18
CA ILE A 13 -5.17 -10.60 18.83
C ILE A 13 -5.23 -10.78 20.34
N ASN A 14 -4.13 -10.41 21.02
CA ASN A 14 -4.08 -10.35 22.48
C ASN A 14 -4.42 -8.94 22.95
N PHE A 15 -5.57 -8.78 23.60
CA PHE A 15 -6.00 -7.51 24.17
C PHE A 15 -5.18 -7.13 25.40
N LYS A 16 -4.88 -5.84 25.54
CA LYS A 16 -4.18 -5.24 26.68
C LYS A 16 -5.01 -4.09 27.25
N SER A 17 -4.53 -3.43 28.31
CA SER A 17 -5.14 -2.18 28.77
C SER A 17 -5.11 -1.12 27.67
N ASP A 18 -6.05 -0.19 27.71
CA ASP A 18 -6.10 0.92 26.75
C ASP A 18 -4.88 1.83 26.92
N THR A 19 -4.14 2.05 25.83
CA THR A 19 -3.03 3.01 25.74
C THR A 19 -3.05 3.69 24.37
N LEU A 20 -2.06 4.53 24.06
CA LEU A 20 -1.98 5.21 22.76
C LEU A 20 -1.96 4.23 21.56
N THR A 21 -1.39 3.04 21.72
CA THR A 21 -1.23 2.05 20.65
C THR A 21 -1.93 0.72 20.93
N THR A 22 -2.57 0.56 22.09
CA THR A 22 -3.27 -0.67 22.47
C THR A 22 -4.71 -0.37 22.86
N VAL A 23 -5.59 -1.32 22.55
CA VAL A 23 -7.02 -1.22 22.85
C VAL A 23 -7.42 -2.43 23.68
N SER A 24 -8.25 -2.21 24.70
CA SER A 24 -8.85 -3.25 25.50
C SER A 24 -10.05 -3.86 24.80
N ARG A 25 -10.38 -5.10 25.19
CA ARG A 25 -11.55 -5.79 24.65
C ARG A 25 -12.85 -5.05 24.99
N GLY A 26 -12.91 -4.41 26.17
CA GLY A 26 -14.05 -3.60 26.59
C GLY A 26 -14.29 -2.43 25.65
N THR A 27 -13.22 -1.71 25.31
CA THR A 27 -13.28 -0.58 24.37
C THR A 27 -13.68 -1.04 22.98
N LEU A 28 -13.08 -2.13 22.47
CA LEU A 28 -13.48 -2.70 21.17
C LEU A 28 -14.98 -3.03 21.13
N ARG A 29 -15.50 -3.64 22.20
CA ARG A 29 -16.91 -4.02 22.29
C ARG A 29 -17.84 -2.80 22.32
N ASN A 30 -17.43 -1.72 22.99
CA ASN A 30 -18.18 -0.46 23.01
C ASN A 30 -18.19 0.21 21.63
N VAL A 31 -17.04 0.24 20.95
CA VAL A 31 -16.92 0.75 19.57
C VAL A 31 -17.77 -0.08 18.61
N ALA A 32 -17.71 -1.40 18.71
CA ALA A 32 -18.50 -2.30 17.90
C ALA A 32 -20.01 -2.04 18.09
N LYS A 33 -20.48 -1.88 19.33
CA LYS A 33 -21.87 -1.52 19.63
C LYS A 33 -22.25 -0.15 19.06
N ALA A 34 -21.39 0.86 19.21
CA ALA A 34 -21.66 2.21 18.71
C ALA A 34 -21.81 2.24 17.18
N LEU A 35 -21.05 1.41 16.47
CA LEU A 35 -21.09 1.29 15.01
C LEU A 35 -22.11 0.25 14.50
N GLY A 36 -22.76 -0.52 15.39
CA GLY A 36 -23.64 -1.62 15.01
C GLY A 36 -22.90 -2.81 14.36
N PHE A 37 -21.61 -2.97 14.66
CA PHE A 37 -20.73 -4.01 14.11
C PHE A 37 -20.52 -5.16 15.10
N SER A 38 -20.11 -6.32 14.57
CA SER A 38 -19.46 -7.37 15.37
C SER A 38 -18.02 -6.97 15.72
N GLU A 39 -17.44 -7.58 16.76
CA GLU A 39 -16.04 -7.32 17.17
C GLU A 39 -15.07 -7.51 15.99
N THR A 40 -15.25 -8.58 15.20
CA THR A 40 -14.44 -8.86 14.00
C THR A 40 -14.59 -7.78 12.93
N GLN A 41 -15.81 -7.33 12.66
CA GLN A 41 -16.06 -6.26 11.68
C GLN A 41 -15.46 -4.93 12.13
N ALA A 42 -15.56 -4.60 13.42
CA ALA A 42 -14.96 -3.40 13.98
C ALA A 42 -13.42 -3.41 13.84
N VAL A 43 -12.78 -4.56 14.06
CA VAL A 43 -11.33 -4.72 13.82
C VAL A 43 -10.97 -4.53 12.35
N HIS A 44 -11.69 -5.16 11.42
CA HIS A 44 -11.43 -4.97 9.99
C HIS A 44 -11.66 -3.53 9.54
N PHE A 45 -12.70 -2.88 10.07
CA PHE A 45 -12.98 -1.48 9.78
C PHE A 45 -11.84 -0.56 10.27
N ALA A 46 -11.36 -0.78 11.50
CA ALA A 46 -10.24 -0.03 12.04
C ALA A 46 -8.97 -0.21 11.21
N LEU A 47 -8.65 -1.45 10.79
CA LEU A 47 -7.51 -1.72 9.91
C LEU A 47 -7.68 -1.09 8.52
N ALA A 48 -8.89 -1.11 7.96
CA ALA A 48 -9.17 -0.47 6.67
C ALA A 48 -9.00 1.06 6.77
N ARG A 49 -9.40 1.66 7.89
CA ARG A 49 -9.19 3.08 8.16
C ARG A 49 -7.71 3.41 8.32
N LEU A 50 -6.98 2.62 9.09
CA LEU A 50 -5.54 2.76 9.26
C LEU A 50 -4.80 2.61 7.92
N ARG A 51 -5.23 1.66 7.06
CA ARG A 51 -4.70 1.52 5.70
C ARG A 51 -4.87 2.80 4.89
N ALA A 52 -6.05 3.41 4.95
CA ALA A 52 -6.34 4.67 4.27
C ALA A 52 -5.62 5.89 4.88
N GLU A 53 -5.07 5.78 6.09
CA GLU A 53 -4.28 6.88 6.68
C GLU A 53 -2.78 6.66 6.47
N ALA A 54 -2.32 5.42 6.58
CA ALA A 54 -0.91 5.05 6.51
C ALA A 54 -0.40 4.81 5.08
N LEU A 55 -1.23 4.25 4.19
CA LEU A 55 -0.81 3.83 2.84
C LEU A 55 -1.31 4.76 1.73
N SER A 56 -2.04 5.83 2.05
CA SER A 56 -2.56 6.77 1.04
C SER A 56 -1.50 7.57 0.27
N GLY A 57 -0.21 7.40 0.60
CA GLY A 57 0.90 7.90 -0.21
C GLY A 57 1.45 6.91 -1.24
N ASP A 58 1.10 5.62 -1.16
CA ASP A 58 1.82 4.54 -1.88
C ASP A 58 1.05 3.91 -3.04
N SER A 59 -0.16 4.36 -3.35
CA SER A 59 -0.93 3.85 -4.49
C SER A 59 -1.43 4.98 -5.38
N ASP A 60 -0.81 5.09 -6.55
CA ASP A 60 -1.36 5.59 -7.82
C ASP A 60 -1.05 7.02 -8.32
N ASP A 61 -0.28 7.85 -7.61
CA ASP A 61 0.05 9.20 -8.12
C ASP A 61 1.11 9.24 -9.23
N TYR A 62 1.69 8.09 -9.60
CA TYR A 62 2.52 7.96 -10.80
C TYR A 62 1.85 7.06 -11.84
N PRO A 63 0.89 7.57 -12.62
CA PRO A 63 0.39 6.86 -13.79
C PRO A 63 1.57 6.51 -14.72
N PRO A 64 1.50 5.39 -15.46
CA PRO A 64 2.56 5.01 -16.38
C PRO A 64 2.85 6.15 -17.36
N LEU A 65 4.14 6.47 -17.56
CA LEU A 65 4.57 7.58 -18.40
C LEU A 65 3.88 7.55 -19.76
N THR A 66 3.20 8.64 -20.10
CA THR A 66 2.53 8.79 -21.39
C THR A 66 3.56 8.84 -22.52
N LYS A 67 3.15 8.47 -23.74
CA LYS A 67 4.04 8.49 -24.92
C LYS A 67 4.69 9.87 -25.14
N ALA A 68 3.97 10.95 -24.84
CA ALA A 68 4.45 12.33 -24.94
C ALA A 68 5.52 12.66 -23.88
N GLN A 69 5.37 12.16 -22.66
CA GLN A 69 6.38 12.32 -21.60
C GLN A 69 7.65 11.52 -21.94
N LEU A 70 7.49 10.30 -22.46
CA LEU A 70 8.63 9.49 -22.92
C LEU A 70 9.37 10.15 -24.09
N SER A 71 8.68 10.79 -25.04
CA SER A 71 9.33 11.53 -26.12
C SER A 71 10.08 12.76 -25.62
N ALA A 72 9.48 13.54 -24.71
CA ALA A 72 10.12 14.71 -24.10
C ALA A 72 11.38 14.34 -23.30
N ILE A 73 11.35 13.20 -22.58
CA ILE A 73 12.52 12.68 -21.87
C ILE A 73 13.62 12.27 -22.86
N ARG A 74 13.27 11.55 -23.94
CA ARG A 74 14.24 11.14 -24.99
C ARG A 74 14.88 12.31 -25.72
N GLU A 75 14.14 13.40 -25.90
CA GLU A 75 14.62 14.60 -26.56
C GLU A 75 15.58 15.40 -25.66
N ARG A 76 15.26 15.52 -24.38
CA ARG A 76 16.09 16.21 -23.38
C ARG A 76 17.25 15.38 -22.85
N GLN A 77 17.26 14.07 -23.11
CA GLN A 77 18.36 13.20 -22.72
C GLN A 77 19.66 13.67 -23.41
N PRO A 78 20.75 13.91 -22.67
CA PRO A 78 22.03 14.25 -23.27
C PRO A 78 22.49 13.07 -24.11
N LYS A 79 22.42 13.22 -25.44
CA LYS A 79 22.97 12.25 -26.38
C LYS A 79 24.48 12.25 -26.18
N ARG A 80 25.01 11.30 -25.41
CA ARG A 80 26.47 11.12 -25.27
C ARG A 80 27.03 10.95 -26.68
N LYS A 81 27.71 11.98 -27.18
CA LYS A 81 28.54 11.91 -28.39
C LYS A 81 29.85 11.19 -28.05
N GLY A 82 29.74 9.93 -27.62
CA GLY A 82 30.89 9.05 -27.52
C GLY A 82 31.16 8.47 -28.90
N ARG A 83 32.34 8.74 -29.47
CA ARG A 83 32.80 8.03 -30.65
C ARG A 83 33.11 6.60 -30.22
N VAL A 84 32.52 5.60 -30.88
CA VAL A 84 32.95 4.21 -30.71
C VAL A 84 34.39 4.14 -31.20
N LEU A 85 35.34 3.97 -30.30
CA LEU A 85 36.72 3.69 -30.66
C LEU A 85 36.75 2.24 -31.15
N SER A 86 36.78 2.04 -32.47
CA SER A 86 36.92 0.73 -33.11
C SER A 86 38.24 0.03 -32.77
N THR A 87 39.13 0.69 -32.02
CA THR A 87 40.43 0.20 -31.58
C THR A 87 40.40 -0.81 -30.44
N LEU A 88 39.21 -1.21 -29.95
CA LEU A 88 39.07 -2.28 -28.93
C LEU A 88 38.55 -3.61 -29.50
N LEU A 89 38.36 -3.73 -30.81
CA LEU A 89 38.22 -5.03 -31.47
C LEU A 89 39.61 -5.47 -31.92
N LYS A 90 40.30 -6.21 -31.05
CA LYS A 90 41.54 -6.93 -31.38
C LYS A 90 41.42 -8.35 -30.88
#